data_AF-A0A552DVQ2-F1
#
_entry.id   AF-A0A552DVQ2-F1
#
_cell.length_a   1.000
_cell.length_b   1.000
_cell.length_c   1.000
_cell.angle_alpha   90.00
_cell.angle_beta   90.00
_cell.angle_gamma   90.00
#
_symmetry.space_group_name_H-M   'P 1'
#
loop_
_entity.id
_entity.type
_entity.pdbx_description
1 polymer ?
#
loop_
_entity_poly.entity_id
_entity_poly.type
_entity_poly.pdbx_seq_one_letter_code
_entity_poly.pdbx_strand_id
1 'polypeptide(L)'
;MIEQTRQQIIDPNTQRNVIELIEKIIIYKFPQKSRQELEAMFNLTEWKQTKFYQEAKEEGKLEGKLEGKLEGKLEGKLEGKLEGKLEGKLEGKLETIPLLVRLGLNEEQIARELNLRVEIVHQFITNQNN
;
A
#
# COMPACT_ATOMS: atom_id res chain seq x y z
N MET A 1 37.16 -3.35 -17.59
CA MET A 1 37.56 -3.86 -16.27
C MET A 1 36.98 -5.24 -15.99
N ILE A 2 35.65 -5.41 -15.90
CA ILE A 2 35.07 -6.75 -15.66
C ILE A 2 35.31 -7.74 -16.80
N GLU A 3 35.24 -7.31 -18.06
CA GLU A 3 35.64 -8.17 -19.19
C GLU A 3 37.12 -8.58 -19.13
N GLN A 4 38.00 -7.68 -18.67
CA GLN A 4 39.43 -7.98 -18.50
C GLN A 4 39.65 -9.00 -17.38
N THR A 5 38.94 -8.87 -16.26
CA THR A 5 38.95 -9.86 -15.17
C THR A 5 38.51 -11.24 -15.69
N ARG A 6 37.53 -11.29 -16.61
CA ARG A 6 37.07 -12.55 -17.20
C ARG A 6 38.09 -13.20 -18.13
N GLN A 7 38.86 -12.41 -18.84
CA GLN A 7 39.90 -12.89 -19.75
C GLN A 7 41.17 -13.32 -19.02
N GLN A 8 41.48 -12.70 -17.87
CA GLN A 8 42.73 -12.91 -17.15
C GLN A 8 42.64 -13.98 -16.04
N ILE A 9 41.45 -14.18 -15.46
CA ILE A 9 41.24 -15.16 -14.39
C ILE A 9 40.53 -16.39 -14.95
N ILE A 10 41.27 -17.50 -15.02
CA ILE A 10 40.81 -18.78 -15.57
C ILE A 10 39.93 -19.53 -14.57
N ASP A 11 40.26 -19.44 -13.26
CA ASP A 11 39.47 -20.10 -12.21
C ASP A 11 38.11 -19.39 -12.01
N PRO A 12 36.97 -20.07 -12.25
CA PRO A 12 35.66 -19.45 -12.17
C PRO A 12 35.30 -18.92 -10.78
N ASN A 13 35.75 -19.59 -9.71
CA ASN A 13 35.46 -19.16 -8.34
C ASN A 13 36.19 -17.86 -8.00
N THR A 14 37.47 -17.78 -8.32
CA THR A 14 38.28 -16.57 -8.14
C THR A 14 37.76 -15.43 -9.01
N GLN A 15 37.41 -15.72 -10.26
CA GLN A 15 36.82 -14.74 -11.17
C GLN A 15 35.54 -14.14 -10.58
N ARG A 16 34.64 -14.98 -10.06
CA ARG A 16 33.41 -14.54 -9.38
C ARG A 16 33.70 -13.68 -8.15
N ASN A 17 34.61 -14.10 -7.28
CA ASN A 17 34.95 -13.36 -6.07
C ASN A 17 35.55 -11.97 -6.38
N VAL A 18 36.40 -11.87 -7.40
CA VAL A 18 37.00 -10.59 -7.83
C VAL A 18 35.94 -9.67 -8.44
N ILE A 19 35.02 -10.21 -9.22
CA ILE A 19 33.87 -9.46 -9.75
C ILE A 19 33.00 -8.91 -8.61
N GLU A 20 32.63 -9.75 -7.64
CA GLU A 20 31.84 -9.35 -6.47
C GLU A 20 32.53 -8.25 -5.64
N LEU A 21 33.86 -8.33 -5.49
CA LEU A 21 34.65 -7.30 -4.79
C LEU A 21 34.65 -5.97 -5.54
N ILE A 22 34.88 -6.00 -6.86
CA ILE A 22 34.86 -4.82 -7.73
C ILE A 22 33.51 -4.10 -7.61
N GLU A 23 32.41 -4.84 -7.66
CA GLU A 23 31.07 -4.28 -7.57
C GLU A 23 30.82 -3.59 -6.24
N LYS A 24 31.20 -4.23 -5.12
CA LYS A 24 31.14 -3.59 -3.79
C LYS A 24 31.95 -2.31 -3.72
N ILE A 25 33.15 -2.29 -4.31
CA ILE A 25 33.99 -1.09 -4.36
C ILE A 25 33.33 0.02 -5.17
N ILE A 26 32.76 -0.30 -6.34
CA ILE A 26 32.09 0.69 -7.19
C ILE A 26 30.91 1.33 -6.44
N ILE A 27 30.06 0.53 -5.81
CA ILE A 27 28.91 1.04 -5.05
C ILE A 27 29.38 1.91 -3.88
N TYR A 28 30.39 1.47 -3.14
CA TYR A 28 30.94 2.23 -2.02
C TYR A 28 31.63 3.54 -2.47
N LYS A 29 32.34 3.53 -3.61
CA LYS A 29 33.05 4.70 -4.13
C LYS A 29 32.14 5.72 -4.79
N PHE A 30 30.98 5.30 -5.30
CA PHE A 30 30.05 6.15 -6.04
C PHE A 30 28.62 6.06 -5.48
N PRO A 31 28.39 6.44 -4.21
CA PRO A 31 27.10 6.24 -3.54
C PRO A 31 25.96 7.08 -4.12
N GLN A 32 26.29 8.18 -4.82
CA GLN A 32 25.31 9.10 -5.41
C GLN A 32 25.00 8.80 -6.88
N LYS A 33 25.70 7.84 -7.49
CA LYS A 33 25.49 7.47 -8.88
C LYS A 33 24.39 6.43 -8.95
N SER A 34 23.46 6.64 -9.87
CA SER A 34 22.45 5.64 -10.19
C SER A 34 23.12 4.41 -10.80
N ARG A 35 22.44 3.27 -10.67
CA ARG A 35 22.86 2.02 -11.32
C ARG A 35 23.13 2.21 -12.81
N GLN A 36 22.24 2.89 -13.52
CA GLN A 36 22.35 3.09 -14.97
C GLN A 36 23.62 3.89 -15.32
N GLU A 37 23.95 4.90 -14.51
CA GLU A 37 25.20 5.65 -14.68
C GLU A 37 26.43 4.78 -14.42
N LEU A 38 26.40 3.92 -13.39
CA LEU A 38 27.51 3.01 -13.10
C LEU A 38 27.69 1.94 -14.18
N GLU A 39 26.59 1.38 -14.71
CA GLU A 39 26.61 0.45 -15.83
C GLU A 39 27.25 1.10 -17.08
N ALA A 40 26.90 2.36 -17.37
CA ALA A 40 27.49 3.12 -18.47
C ALA A 40 28.97 3.47 -18.24
N MET A 41 29.35 3.89 -17.04
CA MET A 41 30.73 4.30 -16.71
C MET A 41 31.72 3.14 -16.75
N PHE A 42 31.28 1.93 -16.37
CA PHE A 42 32.14 0.77 -16.22
C PHE A 42 31.86 -0.36 -17.23
N ASN A 43 30.93 -0.12 -18.16
CA ASN A 43 30.47 -1.06 -19.19
C ASN A 43 30.02 -2.40 -18.59
N LEU A 44 29.11 -2.34 -17.61
CA LEU A 44 28.70 -3.49 -16.81
C LEU A 44 27.33 -3.96 -17.26
N THR A 45 27.26 -5.10 -17.94
CA THR A 45 26.02 -5.64 -18.53
C THR A 45 25.35 -6.73 -17.70
N GLU A 46 26.04 -7.29 -16.68
CA GLU A 46 25.60 -8.50 -15.97
C GLU A 46 25.30 -8.32 -14.47
N TRP A 47 25.17 -7.08 -13.98
CA TRP A 47 24.92 -6.79 -12.56
C TRP A 47 23.72 -7.51 -11.95
N LYS A 48 22.74 -7.92 -12.77
CA LYS A 48 21.57 -8.66 -12.31
C LYS A 48 21.88 -10.09 -11.83
N GLN A 49 23.02 -10.64 -12.22
CA GLN A 49 23.41 -12.02 -11.90
C GLN A 49 24.19 -12.13 -10.58
N THR A 50 24.55 -11.00 -9.98
CA THR A 50 25.42 -10.94 -8.81
C THR A 50 24.62 -11.25 -7.55
N LYS A 51 25.27 -11.88 -6.57
CA LYS A 51 24.60 -12.20 -5.30
C LYS A 51 24.10 -10.94 -4.60
N PHE A 52 24.93 -9.90 -4.56
CA PHE A 52 24.58 -8.62 -3.95
C PHE A 52 23.30 -8.03 -4.57
N TYR A 53 23.16 -8.05 -5.90
CA TYR A 53 21.95 -7.56 -6.55
C TYR A 53 20.72 -8.40 -6.24
N GLN A 54 20.86 -9.72 -6.22
CA GLN A 54 19.77 -10.63 -5.91
C GLN A 54 19.27 -10.42 -4.47
N GLU A 55 20.20 -10.32 -3.52
CA GLU A 55 19.92 -10.02 -2.11
C GLU A 55 19.19 -8.68 -1.97
N ALA A 56 19.73 -7.59 -2.55
CA ALA A 56 19.09 -6.26 -2.48
C ALA A 56 17.70 -6.24 -3.12
N LYS A 57 17.50 -6.98 -4.21
CA LYS A 57 16.19 -7.10 -4.87
C LYS A 57 15.20 -7.91 -4.02
N GLU A 58 15.67 -8.98 -3.37
CA GLU A 58 14.86 -9.80 -2.47
C GLU A 58 14.46 -9.04 -1.21
N GLU A 59 15.40 -8.29 -0.62
CA GLU A 59 15.16 -7.41 0.52
C GLU A 59 14.10 -6.35 0.18
N GLY A 60 14.28 -5.60 -0.92
CA GLY A 60 13.30 -4.60 -1.34
C GLY A 60 11.92 -5.20 -1.68
N LYS A 61 11.86 -6.43 -2.20
CA LYS A 61 10.59 -7.14 -2.42
C LYS A 61 9.93 -7.55 -1.11
N LEU A 62 10.73 -7.98 -0.13
CA LEU A 62 10.25 -8.35 1.21
C LEU A 62 9.70 -7.12 1.93
N GLU A 63 10.46 -6.02 1.94
CA GLU A 63 10.08 -4.73 2.50
C GLU A 63 8.79 -4.22 1.88
N GLY A 64 8.73 -4.10 0.54
CA GLY A 64 7.52 -3.62 -0.14
C GLY A 64 6.29 -4.51 0.10
N LYS A 65 6.47 -5.82 0.27
CA LYS A 65 5.36 -6.73 0.63
C LYS A 65 4.92 -6.53 2.08
N LEU A 66 5.86 -6.30 3.00
CA LEU A 66 5.58 -6.05 4.41
C LEU A 66 4.86 -4.71 4.58
N GLU A 67 5.39 -3.65 3.97
CA GLU A 67 4.81 -2.30 3.96
C GLU A 67 3.40 -2.32 3.37
N GLY A 68 3.24 -2.81 2.13
CA GLY A 68 1.93 -2.84 1.48
C GLY A 68 0.89 -3.68 2.24
N LYS A 69 1.31 -4.76 2.94
CA LYS A 69 0.41 -5.54 3.79
C LYS A 69 0.03 -4.79 5.07
N LEU A 70 0.97 -4.05 5.67
CA LEU A 70 0.72 -3.27 6.88
C LEU A 70 -0.19 -2.08 6.57
N GLU A 71 0.11 -1.32 5.53
CA GLU A 71 -0.67 -0.18 5.06
C GLU A 71 -2.09 -0.62 4.71
N GLY A 72 -2.26 -1.59 3.81
CA GLY A 72 -3.60 -2.05 3.41
C GLY A 72 -4.42 -2.62 4.58
N LYS A 73 -3.77 -3.24 5.57
CA LYS A 73 -4.47 -3.71 6.78
C LYS A 73 -4.89 -2.56 7.69
N LEU A 74 -4.07 -1.53 7.84
CA LEU A 74 -4.37 -0.36 8.66
C LEU A 74 -5.46 0.48 8.03
N GLU A 75 -5.35 0.77 6.74
CA GLU A 75 -6.34 1.52 5.96
C GLU A 75 -7.68 0.81 5.98
N GLY A 76 -7.75 -0.46 5.56
CA GLY A 76 -9.02 -1.20 5.53
C GLY A 76 -9.66 -1.34 6.90
N LYS A 77 -8.88 -1.43 7.99
CA LYS A 77 -9.41 -1.46 9.36
C LYS A 77 -9.96 -0.10 9.79
N LEU A 78 -9.30 1.00 9.43
CA LEU A 78 -9.73 2.34 9.78
C LEU A 78 -10.98 2.73 9.00
N GLU A 79 -10.98 2.50 7.69
CA GLU A 79 -12.12 2.75 6.79
C GLU A 79 -13.34 1.96 7.25
N GLY A 80 -13.21 0.62 7.36
CA GLY A 80 -14.34 -0.22 7.77
C GLY A 80 -14.89 0.12 9.16
N LYS A 81 -14.03 0.56 10.09
CA LYS A 81 -14.49 1.01 11.42
C LYS A 81 -15.21 2.35 11.37
N LEU A 82 -14.77 3.28 10.52
CA LEU A 82 -15.40 4.59 10.37
C LEU A 82 -16.73 4.46 9.63
N GLU A 83 -16.76 3.74 8.52
CA GLU A 83 -17.96 3.45 7.74
C GLU A 83 -19.00 2.75 8.60
N GLY A 84 -18.65 1.61 9.22
CA GLY A 84 -19.59 0.87 10.06
C GLY A 84 -20.11 1.68 11.27
N LYS A 85 -19.32 2.61 11.81
CA LYS A 85 -19.78 3.51 12.89
C LYS A 85 -20.74 4.58 12.37
N LEU A 86 -20.55 5.08 11.16
CA LEU A 86 -21.43 6.08 10.54
C LEU A 86 -22.73 5.43 10.08
N GLU A 87 -22.64 4.29 9.41
CA GLU A 87 -23.78 3.48 8.97
C GLU A 87 -24.62 3.04 10.17
N GLY A 88 -24.02 2.40 11.18
CA GLY A 88 -24.78 1.97 12.38
C GLY A 88 -25.42 3.13 13.16
N LYS A 89 -24.83 4.32 13.15
CA LYS A 89 -25.46 5.52 13.72
C LYS A 89 -26.65 6.00 12.89
N LEU A 90 -26.56 5.93 11.56
CA LEU A 90 -27.65 6.31 10.68
C LEU A 90 -28.78 5.29 10.76
N GLU A 91 -28.48 4.00 10.63
CA GLU A 91 -29.43 2.89 10.77
C GLU A 91 -30.16 2.97 12.11
N GLY A 92 -29.43 3.12 13.23
CA GLY A 92 -30.05 3.27 14.55
C GLY A 92 -30.99 4.48 14.65
N LYS A 93 -30.71 5.59 13.95
CA LYS A 93 -31.68 6.71 13.86
C LYS A 93 -32.89 6.33 13.02
N LEU A 94 -32.69 5.69 11.87
CA LEU A 94 -33.79 5.27 10.99
C LEU A 94 -34.72 4.26 11.68
N GLU A 95 -34.18 3.32 12.44
CA GLU A 95 -34.95 2.34 13.22
C GLU A 95 -35.86 2.97 14.29
N THR A 96 -35.57 4.20 14.74
CA THR A 96 -36.44 4.91 15.69
C THR A 96 -37.63 5.60 15.02
N ILE A 97 -37.60 5.80 13.70
CA ILE A 97 -38.66 6.52 12.96
C ILE A 97 -40.05 5.90 13.19
N PRO A 98 -40.26 4.56 13.05
CA PRO A 98 -41.59 3.97 13.26
C PRO A 98 -42.14 4.21 14.67
N LEU A 99 -41.29 4.20 15.69
CA LEU A 99 -41.69 4.50 17.06
C LEU A 99 -42.16 5.95 17.18
N LEU A 100 -41.41 6.91 16.63
CA LEU A 100 -41.75 8.33 16.70
C LEU A 100 -43.04 8.66 15.92
N VAL A 101 -43.25 8.02 14.77
CA VAL A 101 -44.51 8.12 14.02
C VAL A 101 -45.68 7.62 14.86
N ARG A 102 -45.56 6.46 15.53
CA ARG A 102 -46.60 5.91 16.41
C ARG A 102 -46.88 6.80 17.64
N LEU A 103 -45.88 7.57 18.09
CA LEU A 103 -46.05 8.56 19.15
C LEU A 103 -46.69 9.87 18.65
N GLY A 104 -47.03 9.96 17.36
CA GLY A 104 -47.76 11.07 16.76
C GLY A 104 -46.89 12.24 16.27
N LEU A 105 -45.57 12.06 16.15
CA LEU A 105 -44.69 13.08 15.58
C LEU A 105 -44.84 13.11 14.05
N ASN A 106 -44.78 14.31 13.47
CA ASN A 106 -44.71 14.50 12.02
C ASN A 106 -43.27 14.39 11.48
N GLU A 107 -43.13 14.29 10.16
CA GLU A 107 -41.84 14.08 9.49
C GLU A 107 -40.83 15.19 9.81
N GLU A 108 -41.27 16.45 9.89
CA GLU A 108 -40.41 17.60 10.21
C GLU A 108 -39.90 17.56 11.64
N GLN A 109 -40.74 17.13 12.59
CA GLN A 109 -40.36 16.93 13.99
C GLN A 109 -39.37 15.77 14.12
N ILE A 110 -39.63 14.63 13.46
CA ILE A 110 -38.74 13.47 13.47
C ILE A 110 -37.38 13.82 12.88
N ALA A 111 -37.35 14.51 11.75
CA ALA A 111 -36.12 14.97 11.12
C ALA A 111 -35.31 15.88 12.05
N ARG A 112 -35.99 16.80 12.77
CA ARG A 112 -35.35 17.68 13.74
C ARG A 112 -34.76 16.91 14.94
N GLU A 113 -35.55 16.03 15.55
CA GLU A 113 -35.15 15.27 16.74
C GLU A 113 -34.01 14.28 16.44
N LEU A 114 -34.04 13.65 15.27
CA LEU A 114 -32.99 12.72 14.84
C LEU A 114 -31.81 13.43 14.17
N ASN A 115 -31.89 14.75 13.97
CA ASN A 115 -30.93 15.53 13.19
C ASN A 115 -30.65 14.85 11.83
N LEU A 116 -31.73 14.62 11.09
CA LEU A 116 -31.79 14.06 9.75
C LEU A 116 -32.42 15.08 8.80
N ARG A 117 -32.24 14.85 7.50
CA ARG A 117 -32.97 15.59 6.47
C ARG A 117 -34.41 15.04 6.37
N VAL A 118 -35.37 15.93 6.15
CA VAL A 118 -36.79 15.54 6.03
C VAL A 118 -36.99 14.54 4.89
N GLU A 119 -36.27 14.70 3.78
CA GLU A 119 -36.34 13.79 2.64
C GLU A 119 -35.94 12.36 3.00
N ILE A 120 -34.98 12.17 3.92
CA ILE A 120 -34.54 10.85 4.38
C ILE A 120 -35.66 10.18 5.19
N VAL A 121 -36.31 10.94 6.05
CA VAL A 121 -37.45 10.47 6.86
C VAL A 121 -38.63 10.11 5.96
N HIS A 122 -38.95 10.99 5.01
CA HIS A 122 -40.01 10.77 4.03
C HIS A 122 -39.79 9.51 3.18
N GLN A 123 -38.58 9.33 2.65
CA GLN A 123 -38.20 8.15 1.87
C GLN A 123 -38.31 6.87 2.70
N PHE A 124 -37.84 6.89 3.94
CA PHE A 124 -37.93 5.73 4.83
C PHE A 124 -39.38 5.31 5.08
N ILE A 125 -40.27 6.26 5.39
CA ILE A 125 -41.70 6.00 5.63
C ILE A 125 -42.38 5.49 4.35
N THR A 126 -42.10 6.11 3.20
CA THR A 126 -42.69 5.72 1.91
C THR A 126 -42.26 4.31 1.51
N ASN A 127 -40.99 3.95 1.73
CA ASN A 127 -40.45 2.63 1.40
C ASN A 127 -40.95 1.50 2.32
N GLN A 128 -41.40 1.79 3.55
CA GLN A 128 -42.02 0.79 4.42
C GLN A 128 -43.50 0.53 4.10
N ASN A 129 -44.17 1.45 3.41
CA ASN A 129 -45.58 1.35 3.06
C ASN A 129 -45.84 0.72 1.67
N ASN A 130 -44.79 0.39 0.92
CA ASN A 130 -44.80 -0.34 -0.35
C ASN A 130 -44.36 -1.80 -0.14
#